data_AF-A0A0C4EPJ1-F1
#
_entry.id   AF-A0A0C4EPJ1-F1
#
_cell.length_a   1.000
_cell.length_b   1.000
_cell.length_c   1.000
_cell.angle_alpha   90.00
_cell.angle_beta   90.00
_cell.angle_gamma   90.00
#
_symmetry.space_group_name_H-M   'P 1'
#
loop_
_entity.id
_entity.type
_entity.pdbx_description
1 polymer ?
#
loop_
_entity_poly.entity_id
_entity_poly.type
_entity_poly.pdbx_seq_one_letter_code
_entity_poly.pdbx_strand_id
1 'polypeptide(L)'
;MATLNQRQKRQTYWDSGRMSPALQRARLPFRAKNLMMGAGILSFTFGVYMYSIAAVKQDDFSDIPAPSLEKIQQINRENEQRIQAEQAALDAARAASDLTSARPAASLPPIGLLGSTASWLKGRNSSSEIVHGAPPVDRIGKIDDRQVVEKERKLV
;
A
#
# COMPACT_ATOMS: atom_id res chain seq x y z
N MET A 1 5.58 52.34 22.70
CA MET A 1 5.98 50.94 22.42
C MET A 1 6.04 50.20 23.75
N ALA A 2 4.99 49.44 24.10
CA ALA A 2 4.96 48.70 25.37
C ALA A 2 5.93 47.51 25.31
N THR A 3 6.91 47.46 26.20
CA THR A 3 7.87 46.35 26.28
C THR A 3 7.25 45.20 27.08
N LEU A 4 7.13 44.03 26.46
CA LEU A 4 6.61 42.84 27.14
C LEU A 4 7.57 42.39 28.26
N ASN A 5 7.01 42.07 29.43
CA ASN A 5 7.77 41.55 30.57
C ASN A 5 8.43 40.19 30.21
N GLN A 6 9.58 39.87 30.81
CA GLN A 6 10.31 38.61 30.58
C GLN A 6 9.44 37.37 30.73
N ARG A 7 8.50 37.37 31.69
CA ARG A 7 7.55 36.24 31.87
C ARG A 7 6.59 36.09 30.69
N GLN A 8 6.09 37.19 30.15
CA GLN A 8 5.19 37.18 28.99
C GLN A 8 5.92 36.71 27.73
N LYS A 9 7.18 37.12 27.53
CA LYS A 9 8.01 36.63 26.42
C LYS A 9 8.23 35.10 26.46
N ARG A 10 8.40 34.53 27.65
CA ARG A 10 8.57 33.07 27.83
C ARG A 10 7.28 32.30 27.54
N GLN A 11 6.11 32.85 27.86
CA GLN A 11 4.81 32.25 27.52
C GLN A 11 4.56 32.19 26.01
N THR A 12 5.13 33.10 25.22
CA THR A 12 5.03 33.09 23.76
C THR A 12 5.77 31.91 23.11
N TYR A 13 6.75 31.30 23.79
CA TYR A 13 7.60 30.25 23.22
C TYR A 13 6.97 28.86 23.28
N TRP A 14 6.23 28.56 24.35
CA TRP A 14 5.55 27.28 24.57
C TRP A 14 4.06 27.56 24.80
N ASP A 15 3.25 27.27 23.80
CA ASP A 15 1.78 27.28 23.94
C ASP A 15 1.30 25.84 23.75
N SER A 16 0.51 25.34 24.69
CA SER A 16 0.13 23.94 24.81
C SER A 16 -0.66 23.46 23.58
N GLY A 17 0.04 22.85 22.62
CA GLY A 17 -0.54 22.30 21.39
C GLY A 17 -0.76 23.31 20.26
N ARG A 18 -0.44 24.59 20.46
CA ARG A 18 -0.54 25.63 19.43
C ARG A 18 0.83 26.13 19.02
N MET A 19 0.91 26.55 17.76
CA MET A 19 2.15 27.02 17.18
C MET A 19 2.54 28.40 17.73
N SER A 20 3.78 28.56 18.21
CA SER A 20 4.23 29.82 18.82
C SER A 20 4.13 31.01 17.85
N PRO A 21 3.80 32.23 18.33
CA PRO A 21 3.72 33.43 17.49
C PRO A 21 5.02 33.74 16.73
N ALA A 22 6.17 33.38 17.28
CA ALA A 22 7.46 33.51 16.60
C ALA A 22 7.53 32.62 15.35
N LEU A 23 7.10 31.37 15.47
CA LEU A 23 7.13 30.41 14.36
C LEU A 23 6.08 30.73 13.30
N GLN A 24 4.92 31.29 13.68
CA GLN A 24 3.91 31.76 12.74
C GLN A 24 4.46 32.87 11.84
N ARG A 25 5.15 33.86 12.42
CA ARG A 25 5.79 34.96 11.67
C ARG A 25 6.86 34.45 10.71
N ALA A 26 7.66 33.47 11.14
CA ALA A 26 8.68 32.86 10.28
C ALA A 26 8.10 32.18 9.04
N ARG A 27 6.86 31.66 9.10
CA ARG A 27 6.20 31.00 7.95
C ARG A 27 5.40 31.94 7.06
N LEU A 28 4.99 33.12 7.55
CA LEU A 28 4.23 34.11 6.77
C LEU A 28 4.76 34.33 5.34
N PRO A 29 6.07 34.55 5.10
CA PRO A 29 6.55 34.84 3.74
C PRO A 29 6.44 33.66 2.77
N PHE A 30 6.41 32.43 3.28
CA PHE A 30 6.36 31.22 2.44
C PHE A 30 4.93 30.80 2.11
N ARG A 31 3.92 31.26 2.86
CA ARG A 31 2.52 30.87 2.60
C ARG A 31 2.06 31.32 1.22
N ALA A 32 2.30 32.58 0.87
CA ALA A 32 1.91 33.12 -0.43
C ALA A 32 2.69 32.47 -1.58
N LYS A 33 4.00 32.30 -1.42
CA LYS A 33 4.87 31.70 -2.44
C LYS A 33 4.51 30.22 -2.70
N ASN A 34 4.31 29.45 -1.64
CA ASN A 34 3.94 28.04 -1.75
C ASN A 34 2.52 27.88 -2.29
N LEU A 35 1.59 28.77 -1.93
CA LEU A 35 0.24 28.78 -2.48
C LEU A 35 0.26 29.07 -3.98
N MET A 36 1.01 30.09 -4.43
CA MET A 36 1.12 30.37 -5.87
C MET A 36 1.78 29.23 -6.63
N MET A 37 2.85 28.63 -6.10
CA MET A 37 3.48 27.47 -6.71
C MET A 37 2.52 26.29 -6.81
N GLY A 38 1.83 25.97 -5.71
CA GLY A 38 0.82 24.90 -5.69
C GLY A 38 -0.33 25.17 -6.67
N ALA A 39 -0.83 26.41 -6.73
CA ALA A 39 -1.87 26.81 -7.67
C ALA A 39 -1.39 26.71 -9.12
N GLY A 40 -0.15 27.10 -9.42
CA GLY A 40 0.44 26.97 -10.75
C GLY A 40 0.50 25.51 -11.20
N ILE A 41 1.04 24.63 -10.35
CA ILE A 41 1.09 23.18 -10.64
C ILE A 41 -0.33 22.63 -10.85
N LEU A 42 -1.26 22.96 -9.95
CA LEU A 42 -2.64 22.48 -10.04
C LEU A 42 -3.33 22.96 -11.32
N SER A 43 -3.17 24.24 -11.68
CA SER A 43 -3.73 24.80 -12.92
C SER A 43 -3.13 24.15 -14.16
N PHE A 44 -1.83 23.86 -14.15
CA PHE A 44 -1.14 23.22 -15.26
C PHE A 44 -1.64 21.78 -15.45
N THR A 45 -1.62 20.97 -14.40
CA THR A 45 -2.10 19.59 -14.46
C THR A 45 -3.58 19.51 -14.82
N PHE A 46 -4.42 20.38 -14.24
CA PHE A 46 -5.83 20.45 -14.56
C PHE A 46 -6.07 20.88 -16.01
N GLY A 47 -5.29 21.83 -16.53
CA GLY A 47 -5.34 22.24 -17.93
C GLY A 47 -4.99 21.09 -18.88
N VAL A 48 -3.94 20.33 -18.59
CA VAL A 48 -3.58 19.12 -19.37
C VAL A 48 -4.71 18.08 -19.33
N TYR A 49 -5.30 17.84 -18.16
CA TYR A 49 -6.42 16.91 -18.00
C TYR A 49 -7.67 17.33 -18.77
N MET A 50 -8.05 18.61 -18.68
CA MET A 50 -9.20 19.11 -19.43
C MET A 50 -8.94 19.11 -20.93
N TYR A 51 -7.71 19.45 -21.34
CA TYR A 51 -7.30 19.35 -22.74
C TYR A 51 -7.37 17.92 -23.25
N SER A 52 -6.93 16.92 -22.47
CA SER A 52 -6.97 15.53 -22.92
C SER A 52 -8.40 15.05 -23.19
N ILE A 53 -9.36 15.42 -22.35
CA ILE A 53 -10.78 15.09 -22.59
C ILE A 53 -11.31 15.81 -23.83
N ALA A 54 -10.99 17.08 -24.02
CA ALA A 54 -11.47 17.87 -25.16
C ALA A 54 -10.82 17.46 -26.50
N ALA A 55 -9.55 17.06 -26.46
CA ALA A 55 -8.77 16.66 -27.63
C ALA A 55 -9.11 15.24 -28.10
N VAL A 56 -9.54 14.36 -27.19
CA VAL A 56 -10.04 13.03 -27.54
C VAL A 56 -11.45 13.20 -28.11
N LYS A 57 -11.52 13.40 -29.43
CA LYS A 57 -12.76 13.29 -30.17
C LYS A 57 -13.15 11.81 -30.17
N GLN A 58 -14.38 11.52 -29.74
CA GLN A 58 -14.94 10.18 -29.87
C GLN A 58 -15.06 9.88 -31.37
N ASP A 59 -14.56 8.71 -31.78
CA ASP A 59 -14.58 8.27 -33.16
C ASP A 59 -16.03 8.05 -33.63
N ASP A 60 -16.31 8.27 -34.92
CA ASP A 60 -17.65 8.09 -35.48
C ASP A 60 -17.86 6.62 -35.87
N PHE A 61 -18.45 5.85 -34.97
CA PHE A 61 -18.75 4.43 -35.19
C PHE A 61 -20.01 4.20 -36.06
N SER A 62 -20.35 5.14 -36.93
CA SER A 62 -21.53 5.05 -37.79
C SER A 62 -21.42 3.99 -38.90
N ASP A 63 -20.20 3.59 -39.25
CA ASP A 63 -19.89 2.55 -40.23
C ASP A 63 -19.93 1.13 -39.64
N ILE A 64 -19.89 0.99 -38.31
CA ILE A 64 -19.95 -0.29 -37.62
C ILE A 64 -21.40 -0.62 -37.26
N PRO A 65 -22.01 -1.67 -37.84
CA PRO A 65 -23.35 -2.09 -37.44
C PRO A 65 -23.33 -2.59 -36.00
N ALA A 66 -24.14 -1.97 -35.15
CA ALA A 66 -24.29 -2.39 -33.76
C ALA A 66 -24.79 -3.85 -33.70
N PRO A 67 -24.18 -4.73 -32.88
CA PRO A 67 -24.66 -6.09 -32.73
C PRO A 67 -26.07 -6.09 -32.12
N SER A 68 -26.95 -6.97 -32.62
CA SER A 68 -28.27 -7.15 -32.02
C SER A 68 -28.15 -7.66 -30.58
N LEU A 69 -29.12 -7.32 -29.72
CA LEU A 69 -29.15 -7.77 -28.32
C LEU A 69 -29.07 -9.30 -28.22
N GLU A 70 -29.71 -10.02 -29.14
CA GLU A 70 -29.65 -11.48 -29.20
C GLU A 70 -28.22 -11.99 -29.45
N LYS A 71 -27.49 -11.33 -30.36
CA LYS A 71 -26.11 -11.71 -30.66
C LYS A 71 -25.18 -11.41 -29.50
N ILE A 72 -25.39 -10.30 -28.78
CA ILE A 72 -24.65 -9.98 -27.55
C ILE A 72 -24.90 -11.07 -26.49
N GLN A 73 -26.16 -11.49 -26.30
CA GLN A 73 -26.50 -12.54 -25.34
C GLN A 73 -25.93 -13.91 -25.75
N GLN A 74 -25.84 -14.21 -27.04
CA GLN A 74 -25.20 -15.43 -27.53
C GLN A 74 -23.69 -15.40 -27.23
N ILE A 75 -23.02 -14.29 -27.54
CA ILE A 75 -21.59 -14.10 -27.27
C ILE A 75 -21.29 -14.25 -25.77
N ASN A 76 -22.10 -13.64 -24.91
CA ASN A 76 -21.91 -13.75 -23.45
C ASN A 76 -22.05 -15.20 -22.97
N ARG A 77 -23.08 -15.92 -23.43
CA ARG A 77 -23.28 -17.35 -23.10
C ARG A 77 -22.14 -18.22 -23.61
N GLU A 78 -21.67 -17.99 -24.83
CA GLU A 78 -20.55 -18.72 -25.41
C GLU A 78 -19.26 -18.46 -24.61
N ASN A 79 -18.99 -17.21 -24.23
CA ASN A 79 -17.83 -16.86 -23.42
C ASN A 79 -17.87 -17.52 -22.03
N GLU A 80 -19.03 -17.54 -21.37
CA GLU A 80 -19.21 -18.23 -20.09
C GLU A 80 -18.94 -19.73 -20.22
N GLN A 81 -19.44 -20.37 -21.28
CA GLN A 81 -19.18 -21.79 -21.55
C GLN A 81 -17.70 -22.05 -21.82
N ARG A 82 -17.03 -21.20 -22.60
CA ARG A 82 -15.59 -21.31 -22.88
C ARG A 82 -14.77 -21.21 -21.60
N ILE A 83 -15.07 -20.24 -20.74
CA ILE A 83 -14.39 -20.07 -19.44
C ILE A 83 -14.62 -21.29 -18.55
N GLN A 84 -15.86 -21.81 -18.49
CA GLN A 84 -16.18 -23.01 -17.73
C GLN A 84 -15.46 -24.25 -18.26
N ALA A 85 -15.39 -24.42 -19.58
CA ALA A 85 -14.69 -25.54 -20.20
C ALA A 85 -13.18 -25.45 -19.97
N GLU A 86 -12.58 -24.26 -20.04
CA GLU A 86 -11.18 -24.03 -19.70
C GLU A 86 -10.91 -24.33 -18.22
N GLN A 87 -11.77 -23.85 -17.32
CA GLN A 87 -11.67 -24.17 -15.89
C GLN A 87 -11.80 -25.67 -15.63
N ALA A 88 -12.78 -26.33 -16.24
CA ALA A 88 -12.95 -27.77 -16.13
C ALA A 88 -11.76 -28.54 -16.72
N ALA A 89 -11.15 -28.06 -17.80
CA ALA A 89 -9.95 -28.65 -18.38
C ALA A 89 -8.72 -28.47 -17.47
N LEU A 90 -8.56 -27.29 -16.86
CA LEU A 90 -7.52 -27.02 -15.86
C LEU A 90 -7.72 -27.90 -14.62
N ASP A 91 -8.95 -28.07 -14.15
CA ASP A 91 -9.28 -28.90 -13.00
C ASP A 91 -9.15 -30.39 -13.32
N ALA A 92 -9.48 -30.83 -14.54
CA ALA A 92 -9.21 -32.19 -15.01
C ALA A 92 -7.70 -32.45 -15.15
N ALA A 93 -6.93 -31.48 -15.63
CA ALA A 93 -5.47 -31.57 -15.70
C ALA A 93 -4.84 -31.63 -14.30
N ARG A 94 -5.37 -30.85 -13.33
CA ARG A 94 -5.00 -30.96 -11.90
C ARG A 94 -5.35 -32.34 -11.32
N ALA A 95 -6.55 -32.84 -11.57
CA ALA A 95 -6.97 -34.17 -11.10
C ALA A 95 -6.12 -35.30 -11.70
N ALA A 96 -5.77 -35.22 -12.99
CA ALA A 96 -4.88 -36.18 -13.64
C ALA A 96 -3.44 -36.16 -13.08
N SER A 97 -2.96 -34.98 -12.66
CA SER A 97 -1.68 -34.86 -11.97
C SER A 97 -1.73 -35.39 -10.53
N ASP A 98 -2.85 -35.25 -9.82
CA ASP A 98 -3.05 -35.88 -8.50
C ASP A 98 -3.08 -37.41 -8.57
N LEU A 99 -3.70 -38.00 -9.60
CA LEU A 99 -3.74 -39.46 -9.80
C LEU A 99 -2.36 -40.06 -10.14
N THR A 100 -1.48 -39.29 -10.78
CA THR A 100 -0.09 -39.68 -11.06
C THR A 100 0.82 -39.44 -9.85
N SER A 101 0.37 -38.66 -8.87
CA SER A 101 1.02 -38.43 -7.58
C SER A 101 0.69 -39.51 -6.54
N ALA A 102 0.24 -40.70 -6.95
CA ALA A 102 0.28 -41.91 -6.13
C ALA A 102 1.69 -42.53 -6.12
N ARG A 103 2.73 -41.73 -5.85
CA ARG A 103 4.07 -42.24 -5.51
C ARG A 103 4.18 -42.20 -3.98
N PRO A 104 4.61 -43.28 -3.30
CA PRO A 104 4.74 -43.27 -1.85
C PRO A 104 5.64 -42.10 -1.46
N ALA A 105 5.20 -41.35 -0.45
CA ALA A 105 5.91 -40.19 0.06
C ALA A 105 7.36 -40.56 0.41
N ALA A 106 8.29 -40.22 -0.47
CA ALA A 106 9.68 -40.17 -0.11
C ALA A 106 9.82 -38.93 0.78
N SER A 107 9.97 -39.15 2.09
CA SER A 107 10.30 -38.11 3.06
C SER A 107 11.70 -37.55 2.73
N LEU A 108 11.75 -36.55 1.85
CA LEU A 108 12.95 -35.76 1.69
C LEU A 108 13.03 -34.78 2.88
N PRO A 109 14.16 -34.71 3.58
CA PRO A 109 14.39 -33.64 4.55
C PRO A 109 14.34 -32.29 3.82
N PRO A 110 13.91 -31.20 4.47
CA PRO A 110 13.88 -29.89 3.85
C PRO A 110 15.31 -29.43 3.58
N ILE A 111 15.79 -29.64 2.36
CA ILE A 111 17.01 -28.99 1.85
C ILE A 111 16.58 -27.55 1.54
N GLY A 112 16.76 -26.70 2.53
CA GLY A 112 16.49 -25.27 2.41
C GLY A 112 17.47 -24.62 1.45
N LEU A 113 16.94 -24.07 0.35
CA LEU A 113 17.62 -23.02 -0.39
C LEU A 113 16.65 -22.16 -1.22
N LEU A 114 15.45 -21.84 -0.72
CA LEU A 114 14.65 -20.72 -1.22
C LEU A 114 13.51 -20.40 -0.23
N GLY A 115 13.65 -19.25 0.41
CA GLY A 115 12.59 -18.38 0.91
C GLY A 115 11.36 -19.03 1.55
N SER A 116 11.33 -18.99 2.88
CA SER A 116 10.11 -18.95 3.71
C SER A 116 9.03 -18.03 3.12
N THR A 117 8.10 -18.60 2.34
CA THR A 117 6.88 -17.91 1.86
C THR A 117 5.63 -18.29 2.66
N ALA A 118 5.80 -18.86 3.85
CA ALA A 118 4.69 -19.20 4.75
C ALA A 118 4.59 -18.25 5.96
N SER A 119 5.08 -17.02 5.85
CA SER A 119 4.98 -16.00 6.91
C SER A 119 3.65 -15.22 6.90
N TRP A 120 2.86 -15.30 5.83
CA TRP A 120 1.60 -14.55 5.71
C TRP A 120 0.49 -15.04 6.66
N LEU A 121 0.56 -16.28 7.16
CA LEU A 121 -0.40 -16.80 8.15
C LEU A 121 -0.05 -16.50 9.61
N LYS A 122 1.07 -15.84 9.92
CA LYS A 122 1.48 -15.63 11.31
C LYS A 122 0.97 -14.29 11.82
N GLY A 123 0.06 -14.36 12.80
CA GLY A 123 -0.67 -13.24 13.36
C GLY A 123 0.19 -12.09 13.87
N ARG A 124 -0.48 -10.95 14.08
CA ARG A 124 -0.04 -9.56 14.29
C ARG A 124 1.09 -9.28 15.31
N ASN A 125 1.69 -10.29 15.92
CA ASN A 125 2.66 -10.15 17.02
C ASN A 125 3.84 -11.15 16.96
N SER A 126 4.05 -11.93 15.89
CA SER A 126 5.21 -12.84 15.84
C SER A 126 6.53 -12.08 15.70
N SER A 127 7.51 -12.39 16.54
CA SER A 127 8.89 -11.95 16.41
C SER A 127 9.51 -12.64 15.19
N SER A 128 9.87 -11.85 14.17
CA SER A 128 10.66 -12.32 13.03
C SER A 128 12.13 -12.38 13.45
N GLU A 129 12.56 -13.57 13.87
CA GLU A 129 13.97 -13.88 14.08
C GLU A 129 14.53 -14.44 12.76
N ILE A 130 15.18 -13.57 11.98
CA ILE A 130 15.87 -13.99 10.75
C ILE A 130 17.16 -14.76 11.11
N VAL A 131 17.75 -14.44 12.26
CA VAL A 131 18.96 -15.05 12.79
C VAL A 131 18.76 -15.35 14.28
N HIS A 132 19.09 -16.56 14.71
CA HIS A 132 18.98 -16.98 16.10
C HIS A 132 19.79 -16.06 17.03
N GLY A 133 19.13 -15.46 18.02
CA GLY A 133 19.76 -14.59 19.01
C GLY A 133 19.97 -13.12 18.59
N ALA A 134 19.59 -12.74 17.36
CA ALA A 134 19.56 -11.34 16.95
C ALA A 134 18.25 -10.66 17.38
N PRO A 135 18.27 -9.39 17.82
CA PRO A 135 17.04 -8.65 18.11
C PRO A 135 16.14 -8.54 16.86
N PRO A 136 14.80 -8.58 17.03
CA PRO A 136 13.88 -8.51 15.89
C PRO A 136 13.99 -7.16 15.17
N VAL A 137 14.42 -7.20 13.91
CA VAL A 137 14.69 -6.00 13.09
C VAL A 137 13.43 -5.26 12.64
N ASP A 138 12.27 -5.92 12.62
CA ASP A 138 11.02 -5.35 12.09
C ASP A 138 10.27 -4.44 13.07
N ARG A 139 10.77 -4.29 14.30
CA ARG A 139 10.16 -3.49 15.37
C ARG A 139 10.91 -2.20 15.70
N ILE A 140 12.08 -1.98 15.10
CA ILE A 140 12.93 -0.82 15.36
C ILE A 140 12.14 0.48 15.13
N GLY A 141 11.95 1.26 16.20
CA GLY A 141 11.30 2.57 16.17
C GLY A 141 9.77 2.58 16.27
N LYS A 142 9.12 1.43 16.52
CA LYS A 142 7.68 1.36 16.78
C LYS A 142 7.38 1.61 18.26
N ILE A 143 6.24 2.23 18.57
CA ILE A 143 5.82 2.61 19.93
C ILE A 143 5.67 1.39 20.86
N ASP A 144 5.40 0.20 20.32
CA ASP A 144 5.31 -1.08 21.06
C ASP A 144 6.65 -1.85 21.15
N ASP A 145 7.78 -1.25 20.76
CA ASP A 145 9.13 -1.82 20.92
C ASP A 145 9.58 -1.78 22.39
N ARG A 146 8.82 -2.44 23.27
CA ARG A 146 9.23 -2.70 24.66
C ARG A 146 10.22 -3.86 24.64
N GLN A 147 11.50 -3.51 24.54
CA GLN A 147 12.62 -4.40 24.80
C GLN A 147 12.40 -5.09 26.16
N VAL A 148 12.09 -6.40 26.14
CA VAL A 148 12.06 -7.24 27.34
C VAL A 148 13.51 -7.51 27.72
N VAL A 149 14.18 -6.51 28.27
CA VAL A 149 15.46 -6.64 28.98
C VAL A 149 15.13 -6.69 30.46
N GLU A 150 14.41 -7.73 30.85
CA GLU A 150 14.14 -8.02 32.26
C GLU A 150 14.28 -9.53 32.49
N LYS A 151 15.47 -10.03 32.20
CA LYS A 151 15.92 -11.33 32.70
C LYS A 151 17.42 -11.24 32.86
N GLU A 152 17.88 -11.46 34.10
CA GLU A 152 19.27 -11.40 34.56
C GLU A 152 19.81 -10.03 35.02
N ARG A 153 19.22 -9.50 36.10
CA ARG A 153 20.07 -8.96 37.17
C ARG A 153 19.78 -9.73 38.44
N LYS A 154 20.52 -10.81 38.62
CA LYS A 154 20.63 -11.52 39.89
C LYS A 154 21.30 -10.56 40.86
N LEU A 155 20.56 -10.17 41.89
CA LEU A 155 21.08 -9.41 43.03
C LEU A 155 22.23 -10.20 43.66
N VAL A 156 23.40 -9.57 43.72
CA VAL A 156 24.46 -9.81 44.70
C VAL A 156 24.89 -8.44 45.20
#